data_AF-A0A2R6NHW9-F1
#
_entry.id   AF-A0A2R6NHW9-F1
#
_cell.length_a   1.000
_cell.length_b   1.000
_cell.length_c   1.000
_cell.angle_alpha   90.00
_cell.angle_beta   90.00
_cell.angle_gamma   90.00
#
_symmetry.space_group_name_H-M   'P 1'
#
loop_
_entity.id
_entity.type
_entity.pdbx_description
1 polymer ?
#
loop_
_entity_poly.entity_id
_entity_poly.type
_entity_poly.pdbx_seq_one_letter_code
_entity_poly.pdbx_strand_id
1 'polypeptide(L)'
;MEEVLAVARACLPAEEAALLPDTVATEVLNSENPASTFKPSMLVDLEAGRPMEVEAIVGGIIKRARQAGISTPRLDTIYATLIVMQQILVLRRGSRTSAGA
;
A
#
# COMPACT_ATOMS: atom_id res chain seq x y z
N MET A 1 -10.43 2.20 0.67
CA MET A 1 -10.19 3.65 0.57
C MET A 1 -10.59 4.41 1.82
N GLU A 2 -11.71 4.07 2.47
CA GLU A 2 -12.16 4.73 3.72
C GLU A 2 -11.08 4.79 4.82
N GLU A 3 -10.40 3.68 5.11
CA GLU A 3 -9.30 3.67 6.10
C GLU A 3 -8.18 4.63 5.72
N VAL A 4 -7.83 4.72 4.43
CA VAL A 4 -6.80 5.65 3.93
C VAL A 4 -7.24 7.09 4.13
N LEU A 5 -8.51 7.41 3.83
CA LEU A 5 -9.06 8.74 4.03
C LEU A 5 -9.12 9.13 5.52
N ALA A 6 -9.54 8.21 6.39
CA ALA A 6 -9.56 8.42 7.83
C ALA A 6 -8.16 8.72 8.38
N VAL A 7 -7.16 7.95 7.95
CA VAL A 7 -5.76 8.16 8.33
C VAL A 7 -5.22 9.48 7.78
N ALA A 8 -5.51 9.81 6.52
CA ALA A 8 -5.08 11.06 5.90
C ALA A 8 -5.61 12.27 6.69
N ARG A 9 -6.93 12.33 6.95
CA ARG A 9 -7.54 13.42 7.73
C ARG A 9 -6.97 13.54 9.14
N ALA A 10 -6.66 12.42 9.79
CA ALA A 10 -6.08 12.43 11.13
C ALA A 10 -4.60 12.90 11.17
N CYS A 11 -3.90 12.84 10.03
CA CYS A 11 -2.49 13.24 9.92
C CYS A 11 -2.28 14.65 9.37
N LEU A 12 -3.34 15.28 8.85
CA LEU A 12 -3.28 16.61 8.23
C LEU A 12 -3.77 17.69 9.20
N PRO A 13 -3.31 18.94 9.03
CA PRO A 13 -3.94 20.10 9.66
C PRO A 13 -5.44 20.18 9.31
N ALA A 14 -6.25 20.75 10.19
CA ALA A 14 -7.70 20.78 10.04
C ALA A 14 -8.17 21.43 8.72
N GLU A 15 -7.50 22.49 8.27
CA GLU A 15 -7.81 23.16 6.99
C GLU A 15 -7.58 22.22 5.80
N GLU A 16 -6.46 21.50 5.78
CA GLU A 16 -6.13 20.56 4.70
C GLU A 16 -7.01 19.31 4.74
N ALA A 17 -7.32 18.80 5.94
CA ALA A 17 -8.24 17.69 6.11
C ALA A 17 -9.65 18.01 5.58
N ALA A 18 -10.08 19.28 5.69
CA ALA A 18 -11.35 19.75 5.16
C ALA A 18 -11.40 19.78 3.62
N LEU A 19 -10.25 19.79 2.95
CA LEU A 19 -10.16 19.69 1.49
C LEU A 19 -10.39 18.27 0.96
N LEU A 20 -10.42 17.27 1.84
CA LEU A 20 -10.72 15.89 1.47
C LEU A 20 -12.21 15.63 1.71
N PRO A 21 -13.10 15.71 0.71
CA PRO A 21 -14.53 15.43 0.90
C PRO A 21 -14.78 13.95 1.19
N ASP A 22 -15.92 13.62 1.79
CA ASP A 22 -16.29 12.21 2.04
C ASP A 22 -16.41 11.40 0.74
N THR A 23 -16.68 12.08 -0.37
CA THR A 23 -16.80 11.48 -1.70
C THR A 23 -15.48 11.12 -2.35
N VAL A 24 -14.34 11.64 -1.88
CA VAL A 24 -13.03 11.48 -2.55
C VAL A 24 -12.65 10.02 -2.74
N ALA A 25 -13.00 9.16 -1.77
CA ALA A 25 -12.75 7.73 -1.87
C ALA A 25 -13.49 7.09 -3.06
N THR A 26 -14.76 7.46 -3.24
CA THR A 26 -15.61 6.97 -4.33
C THR A 26 -15.22 7.62 -5.66
N GLU A 27 -14.86 8.89 -5.66
CA GLU A 27 -14.39 9.61 -6.86
C GLU A 27 -13.10 9.01 -7.41
N VAL A 28 -12.12 8.71 -6.55
CA VAL A 28 -10.90 8.01 -6.95
C VAL A 28 -11.23 6.66 -7.60
N LEU A 29 -12.09 5.86 -6.96
CA LEU A 29 -12.51 4.57 -7.50
C LEU A 29 -13.24 4.69 -8.85
N ASN A 30 -14.08 5.72 -9.02
CA ASN A 30 -14.81 5.95 -10.25
C ASN A 30 -13.96 6.60 -11.36
N SER A 31 -12.82 7.18 -11.02
CA SER A 31 -11.87 7.75 -11.98
C SER A 31 -11.02 6.69 -12.68
N GLU A 32 -11.03 5.45 -12.19
CA GLU A 32 -10.34 4.33 -12.80
C GLU A 32 -10.95 3.98 -14.16
N ASN A 33 -10.08 3.78 -15.17
CA ASN A 33 -10.52 3.31 -16.48
C ASN A 33 -10.65 1.77 -16.46
N PRO A 34 -11.87 1.19 -16.53
CA PRO A 34 -12.05 -0.26 -16.48
C PRO A 34 -11.49 -0.99 -17.71
N ALA A 35 -11.26 -0.28 -18.82
CA ALA A 35 -10.61 -0.83 -20.01
C ALA A 35 -9.08 -0.66 -19.99
N SER A 36 -8.52 -0.10 -18.91
CA SER A 36 -7.08 0.10 -18.79
C SER A 36 -6.34 -1.24 -18.69
N THR A 37 -5.27 -1.37 -19.48
CA THR A 37 -4.31 -2.48 -19.38
C THR A 37 -3.12 -2.12 -18.50
N PHE A 38 -3.15 -0.96 -17.84
CA PHE A 38 -2.10 -0.48 -16.96
C PHE A 38 -1.87 -1.43 -15.78
N LYS A 39 -0.61 -1.79 -15.54
CA LYS A 39 -0.22 -2.58 -14.38
C LYS A 39 0.39 -1.66 -13.30
N PRO A 40 -0.13 -1.64 -12.07
CA PRO A 40 0.50 -0.93 -10.96
C PRO A 40 1.94 -1.40 -10.72
N SER A 41 2.82 -0.50 -10.30
CA SER A 41 4.26 -0.76 -10.13
C SER A 41 4.56 -1.97 -9.22
N MET A 42 3.87 -2.09 -8.07
CA MET A 42 4.05 -3.23 -7.16
C MET A 42 3.70 -4.58 -7.82
N LEU A 43 2.71 -4.61 -8.73
CA LEU A 43 2.39 -5.83 -9.49
C LEU A 43 3.50 -6.14 -10.50
N VAL A 44 4.04 -5.12 -11.18
CA VAL A 44 5.17 -5.27 -12.09
C VAL A 44 6.41 -5.80 -11.36
N ASP A 45 6.69 -5.32 -10.15
CA ASP A 45 7.79 -5.84 -9.32
C ASP A 45 7.58 -7.29 -8.89
N LEU A 46 6.35 -7.62 -8.46
CA LEU A 46 5.97 -8.99 -8.09
C LEU A 46 6.19 -9.96 -9.27
N GLU A 47 5.68 -9.62 -10.46
CA GLU A 47 5.83 -10.44 -11.67
C GLU A 47 7.30 -10.58 -12.10
N ALA A 48 8.10 -9.53 -11.91
CA ALA A 48 9.53 -9.54 -12.19
C ALA A 48 10.39 -10.21 -11.09
N GLY A 49 9.77 -10.67 -9.99
CA GLY A 49 10.48 -11.27 -8.85
C GLY A 49 11.41 -10.28 -8.13
N ARG A 50 11.07 -8.99 -8.14
CA ARG A 50 11.78 -7.94 -7.42
C ARG A 50 11.09 -7.64 -6.08
N PRO A 51 11.83 -7.14 -5.07
CA PRO A 51 11.20 -6.58 -3.87
C PRO A 51 10.22 -5.47 -4.25
N MET A 52 9.06 -5.46 -3.61
CA MET A 52 8.01 -4.45 -3.78
C MET A 52 8.14 -3.34 -2.74
N GLU A 53 7.47 -2.21 -2.97
CA GLU A 53 7.43 -1.05 -2.07
C GLU A 53 6.42 -1.18 -0.91
N VAL A 54 6.28 -2.38 -0.31
CA VAL A 54 5.26 -2.69 0.71
C VAL A 54 5.34 -1.76 1.92
N GLU A 55 6.55 -1.56 2.45
CA GLU A 55 6.78 -0.72 3.62
C GLU A 55 6.53 0.76 3.35
N ALA A 56 6.92 1.25 2.17
CA ALA A 56 6.78 2.66 1.82
C ALA A 56 5.30 3.03 1.60
N ILE A 57 4.55 2.16 0.91
CA ILE A 57 3.17 2.43 0.51
C ILE A 57 2.19 2.04 1.64
N VAL A 58 2.08 0.75 1.96
CA VAL A 58 1.06 0.25 2.90
C VAL A 58 1.54 0.40 4.34
N GLY A 59 2.78 -0.01 4.62
CA GLY A 59 3.39 0.11 5.95
C GLY A 59 3.43 1.57 6.42
N GLY A 60 3.73 2.50 5.51
CA GLY A 60 3.76 3.94 5.77
C GLY A 60 2.41 4.52 6.22
N ILE A 61 1.30 4.01 5.69
CA ILE A 61 -0.05 4.40 6.11
C ILE A 61 -0.37 3.79 7.48
N ILE A 62 -0.11 2.49 7.67
CA ILE A 62 -0.37 1.81 8.95
C ILE A 62 0.42 2.47 10.09
N LYS A 63 1.69 2.82 9.87
CA LYS A 63 2.51 3.51 10.88
C LYS A 63 1.88 4.82 11.33
N ARG A 64 1.39 5.63 10.38
CA ARG A 64 0.68 6.88 10.66
C ARG A 64 -0.64 6.64 11.37
N ALA A 65 -1.39 5.62 10.94
CA ALA A 65 -2.63 5.22 11.60
C ALA A 65 -2.42 4.89 13.07
N ARG A 66 -1.37 4.12 13.39
CA ARG A 66 -1.02 3.79 14.78
C ARG A 66 -0.64 5.02 15.60
N GLN A 67 0.12 5.95 15.03
CA GLN A 67 0.46 7.21 15.70
C GLN A 67 -0.78 8.07 15.99
N ALA A 68 -1.79 8.02 15.11
CA ALA A 68 -3.04 8.75 15.26
C ALA A 68 -4.13 7.97 16.03
N GLY A 69 -3.87 6.74 16.48
CA GLY A 69 -4.87 5.90 17.16
C GLY A 69 -6.01 5.41 16.27
N ILE A 70 -5.81 5.35 14.95
CA ILE A 70 -6.82 4.92 13.97
C ILE A 70 -6.65 3.42 13.66
N SER A 71 -7.76 2.67 13.74
CA SER A 71 -7.81 1.27 13.35
C SER A 71 -7.85 1.10 11.83
N THR A 72 -7.09 0.14 11.31
CA THR A 72 -6.97 -0.11 9.86
C THR A 72 -7.06 -1.60 9.51
N PRO A 73 -8.11 -2.33 9.94
CA PRO A 73 -8.17 -3.79 9.82
C PRO A 73 -8.02 -4.31 8.38
N ARG A 74 -8.48 -3.56 7.37
CA ARG A 74 -8.33 -3.97 5.96
C ARG A 74 -6.90 -3.78 5.49
N LEU A 75 -6.29 -2.61 5.76
CA LEU A 75 -4.88 -2.38 5.45
C LEU A 75 -3.97 -3.35 6.19
N ASP A 76 -4.29 -3.71 7.44
CA ASP A 76 -3.52 -4.67 8.23
C ASP A 76 -3.51 -6.05 7.56
N THR A 77 -4.66 -6.49 7.05
CA THR A 77 -4.79 -7.77 6.32
C THR A 77 -4.00 -7.74 4.99
N ILE A 78 -4.10 -6.64 4.25
CA ILE A 78 -3.36 -6.44 3.00
C ILE A 78 -1.85 -6.43 3.28
N TYR A 79 -1.41 -5.68 4.28
CA TYR A 79 -0.01 -5.58 4.67
C TYR A 79 0.56 -6.93 5.09
N ALA A 80 -0.13 -7.68 5.96
CA ALA A 80 0.31 -8.99 6.39
C ALA A 80 0.50 -9.96 5.20
N THR A 81 -0.41 -9.93 4.23
CA THR A 81 -0.32 -10.75 3.01
C THR A 81 0.86 -10.33 2.14
N LEU A 82 1.01 -9.04 1.88
CA LEU A 82 2.08 -8.50 1.05
C LEU A 82 3.47 -8.73 1.66
N ILE A 83 3.61 -8.67 2.98
CA ILE A 83 4.88 -8.94 3.66
C ILE A 83 5.31 -10.39 3.51
N VAL A 84 4.38 -11.35 3.60
CA VAL A 84 4.71 -12.76 3.34
C VAL A 84 5.20 -12.95 1.90
N MET A 85 4.54 -12.34 0.93
CA MET A 85 4.95 -12.40 -0.49
C MET A 85 6.34 -11.76 -0.70
N GLN A 86 6.57 -10.57 -0.13
CA GLN A 86 7.86 -9.87 -0.13
C GLN A 86 8.98 -10.75 0.43
N GLN A 87 8.76 -11.36 1.60
CA GLN A 87 9.74 -12.22 2.27
C GLN A 87 10.15 -13.39 1.37
N ILE A 88 9.19 -14.04 0.71
CA ILE A 88 9.46 -15.15 -0.23
C ILE A 88 10.34 -14.68 -1.39
N LEU A 89 10.06 -13.49 -1.97
CA LEU A 89 10.85 -12.93 -3.07
C LEU A 89 12.29 -12.62 -2.64
N VAL A 90 12.47 -12.01 -1.46
CA VAL A 90 13.77 -11.67 -0.91
C VAL A 90 14.60 -12.94 -0.65
N LEU A 91 14.00 -13.96 -0.02
CA LEU A 91 14.67 -15.23 0.25
C LEU A 91 15.10 -15.95 -1.04
N ARG A 92 14.23 -16.00 -2.05
CA ARG A 92 14.55 -16.61 -3.35
C ARG A 92 15.70 -15.92 -4.08
N ARG A 93 15.86 -14.61 -3.91
CA ARG A 93 17.02 -13.88 -4.46
C ARG A 93 18.30 -14.23 -3.72
N GLY A 94 18.28 -14.26 -2.38
CA GLY A 94 19.42 -14.63 -1.56
C GLY A 94 19.99 -16.01 -1.90
N SER A 95 19.12 -17.01 -2.15
CA SER A 95 19.53 -18.36 -2.54
C SER A 95 20.12 -18.46 -3.96
N ARG A 96 19.77 -17.56 -4.88
CA ARG A 96 20.33 -17.54 -6.25
C ARG A 96 21.73 -16.93 -6.28
N THR A 97 21.99 -15.93 -5.43
CA THR A 97 23.33 -15.33 -5.32
C THR A 97 24.35 -16.27 -4.67
N SER A 98 23.93 -17.22 -3.84
CA SER A 98 24.83 -18.20 -3.20
C SER A 98 25.09 -19.46 -4.03
N ALA A 99 24.29 -19.75 -5.05
CA ALA A 99 24.41 -20.95 -5.89
C ALA A 99 25.21 -20.72 -7.20
N GLY A 100 25.63 -19.48 -7.45
CA GLY A 100 26.42 -19.09 -8.62
C GLY A 100 27.84 -18.59 -8.28
N ALA A 101 28.32 -18.87 -7.07
CA ALA A 101 29.67 -18.54 -6.60
C ALA A 101 30.46 -19.83 -6.30
#